data_AF-A0A1T4WIE3-F1
#
_entry.id   AF-A0A1T4WIE3-F1
#
_cell.length_a   1.000
_cell.length_b   1.000
_cell.length_c   1.000
_cell.angle_alpha   90.00
_cell.angle_beta   90.00
_cell.angle_gamma   90.00
#
_symmetry.space_group_name_H-M   'P 1'
#
loop_
_entity.id
_entity.type
_entity.pdbx_description
1 polymer ?
#
loop_
_entity_poly.entity_id
_entity_poly.type
_entity_poly.pdbx_seq_one_letter_code
_entity_poly.pdbx_strand_id
1 'polypeptide(L)'
;MVINLKNFKVFIIAVIAVFTFLSILYLSIIALRIQKYAFKENKPLGIIFYTKTPSNKLNSSLTYVKQKINEYGWDAVIIEYNDEYEKDEKILESIKKYTKYYIFEIDEGRSVINSNTILLRLRKNDEREYERALKIKNNLSDKNIKLNIVTNTLEKTKGYNVIKLEISDKNSYESARDLILNAVVSFSNDYTD
;
A
#
# COMPACT_ATOMS: atom_id res chain seq x y z
N MET A 1 -42.57 -0.08 -51.76
CA MET A 1 -42.65 -0.49 -50.34
C MET A 1 -43.16 0.69 -49.54
N VAL A 2 -44.46 0.73 -49.21
CA VAL A 2 -45.06 1.85 -48.47
C VAL A 2 -44.64 1.69 -47.01
N ILE A 3 -43.66 2.48 -46.57
CA ILE A 3 -43.29 2.52 -45.15
C ILE A 3 -44.50 3.10 -44.40
N ASN A 4 -45.11 2.29 -43.54
CA ASN A 4 -46.23 2.70 -42.72
C ASN A 4 -45.74 3.82 -41.77
N LEU A 5 -46.11 5.08 -42.07
CA LEU A 5 -45.66 6.28 -41.36
C LEU A 5 -45.87 6.19 -39.84
N LYS A 6 -46.90 5.46 -39.39
CA LYS A 6 -47.17 5.25 -37.96
C LYS A 6 -46.08 4.39 -37.30
N ASN A 7 -45.66 3.31 -37.96
CA ASN A 7 -44.61 2.43 -37.46
C ASN A 7 -43.24 3.11 -37.50
N PHE A 8 -43.00 3.97 -38.51
CA PHE A 8 -41.77 4.75 -38.59
C PHE A 8 -41.66 5.80 -37.46
N LYS A 9 -42.77 6.49 -37.13
CA LYS A 9 -42.80 7.41 -35.98
C LYS A 9 -42.56 6.69 -34.65
N VAL A 10 -43.19 5.52 -34.45
CA VAL A 10 -42.98 4.69 -33.26
C VAL A 10 -41.52 4.23 -33.16
N PHE A 11 -40.91 3.83 -34.27
CA PHE A 11 -39.50 3.47 -34.32
C PHE A 11 -38.57 4.63 -33.91
N ILE A 12 -38.80 5.83 -34.44
CA ILE A 12 -38.01 7.02 -34.06
C ILE A 12 -38.15 7.32 -32.57
N ILE A 13 -39.37 7.27 -32.01
CA ILE A 13 -39.61 7.50 -30.58
C ILE A 13 -38.87 6.45 -29.74
N ALA A 14 -38.89 5.18 -30.14
CA ALA A 14 -38.18 4.11 -29.44
C ALA A 14 -36.65 4.33 -29.46
N VAL A 15 -36.08 4.73 -30.60
CA VAL A 15 -34.65 5.06 -30.71
C VAL A 15 -34.28 6.20 -29.78
N ILE A 16 -35.05 7.30 -29.78
CA ILE A 16 -34.82 8.44 -28.89
C ILE A 16 -34.88 8.02 -27.42
N ALA A 17 -35.86 7.19 -27.04
CA ALA A 17 -36.00 6.70 -25.68
C ALA A 17 -34.79 5.86 -25.25
N VAL A 18 -34.29 4.97 -26.10
CA VAL A 18 -33.11 4.14 -25.83
C VAL A 18 -31.86 5.00 -25.67
N PHE A 19 -31.61 5.94 -26.58
CA PHE A 19 -30.46 6.84 -26.48
C PHE A 19 -30.53 7.74 -25.24
N THR A 20 -31.71 8.21 -24.88
CA THR A 20 -31.92 9.00 -23.67
C THR A 20 -31.62 8.17 -22.42
N PHE A 21 -32.12 6.94 -22.37
CA PHE A 21 -31.86 6.02 -21.26
C PHE A 21 -30.36 5.69 -21.13
N LEU A 22 -29.69 5.36 -22.24
CA LEU A 22 -28.25 5.09 -22.24
C LEU A 22 -27.43 6.32 -21.83
N SER A 23 -27.85 7.51 -22.25
CA SER A 23 -27.19 8.77 -21.86
C SER A 23 -27.33 9.02 -20.35
N ILE A 24 -28.53 8.85 -19.79
CA ILE A 24 -28.75 8.98 -18.34
C ILE A 24 -27.91 7.96 -17.57
N LEU A 25 -27.83 6.72 -18.07
CA LEU A 25 -27.05 5.65 -17.44
C LEU A 25 -25.54 5.95 -17.48
N TYR A 26 -25.05 6.46 -18.61
CA TYR A 26 -23.67 6.91 -18.76
C TYR A 26 -23.34 8.10 -17.84
N LEU A 27 -24.21 9.11 -17.79
CA LEU A 27 -24.08 10.25 -16.87
C LEU A 27 -24.11 9.78 -15.41
N SER A 28 -24.93 8.79 -15.06
CA SER A 28 -24.98 8.22 -13.71
C SER A 28 -23.69 7.50 -13.34
N ILE A 29 -23.09 6.75 -14.27
CA ILE A 29 -21.79 6.10 -14.08
C ILE A 29 -20.68 7.14 -13.90
N ILE A 30 -20.69 8.21 -14.70
CA ILE A 30 -19.74 9.31 -14.55
C ILE A 30 -19.96 10.01 -13.21
N ALA A 31 -21.19 10.30 -12.83
CA ALA A 31 -21.51 10.93 -11.56
C ALA A 31 -21.04 10.07 -10.37
N LEU A 32 -21.25 8.75 -10.40
CA LEU A 32 -20.71 7.81 -9.41
C LEU A 32 -19.18 7.80 -9.39
N ARG A 33 -18.55 7.85 -10.58
CA ARG A 33 -17.09 7.92 -10.70
C ARG A 33 -16.58 9.23 -10.11
N ILE A 34 -17.15 10.37 -10.49
CA ILE A 34 -16.83 11.69 -9.96
C ILE A 34 -17.10 11.73 -8.46
N GLN A 35 -18.21 11.18 -7.97
CA GLN A 35 -18.51 11.12 -6.55
C GLN A 35 -17.45 10.31 -5.78
N LYS A 36 -16.98 9.20 -6.35
CA LYS A 36 -15.87 8.40 -5.81
C LYS A 36 -14.52 9.14 -5.82
N TYR A 37 -14.33 10.11 -6.72
CA TYR A 37 -13.12 10.94 -6.78
C TYR A 37 -13.23 12.24 -5.95
N ALA A 38 -14.39 12.88 -5.93
CA ALA A 38 -14.66 14.18 -5.30
C ALA A 38 -15.08 14.05 -3.83
N PHE A 39 -15.79 12.97 -3.48
CA PHE A 39 -16.08 12.55 -2.11
C PHE A 39 -15.29 11.30 -1.74
N LYS A 40 -14.10 11.14 -2.34
CA LYS A 40 -13.09 10.30 -1.71
C LYS A 40 -12.85 10.99 -0.37
N GLU A 41 -13.48 10.49 0.68
CA GLU A 41 -13.09 10.76 2.06
C GLU A 41 -11.56 10.86 2.06
N ASN A 42 -11.00 11.87 2.72
CA ASN A 42 -9.56 11.96 2.99
C ASN A 42 -9.16 10.77 3.88
N LYS A 43 -9.30 9.55 3.35
CA LYS A 43 -8.89 8.32 3.96
C LYS A 43 -7.38 8.44 4.05
N PRO A 44 -6.84 8.43 5.26
CA PRO A 44 -5.41 8.63 5.46
C PRO A 44 -4.63 7.58 4.69
N LEU A 45 -3.37 7.90 4.38
CA LEU A 45 -2.41 6.89 3.96
C LEU A 45 -2.35 5.81 5.05
N GLY A 46 -2.67 4.57 4.70
CA GLY A 46 -2.65 3.44 5.62
C GLY A 46 -1.29 2.78 5.66
N ILE A 47 -0.67 2.67 6.82
CA ILE A 47 0.58 1.93 7.02
C ILE A 47 0.28 0.67 7.83
N ILE A 48 0.43 -0.50 7.20
CA ILE A 48 0.13 -1.78 7.80
C ILE A 48 1.45 -2.48 8.13
N PHE A 49 1.65 -2.85 9.38
CA PHE A 49 2.83 -3.54 9.87
C PHE A 49 2.48 -4.96 10.27
N TYR A 50 3.39 -5.91 10.00
CA TYR A 50 3.41 -7.18 10.69
C TYR A 50 4.82 -7.72 10.79
N THR A 51 5.08 -8.54 11.80
CA THR A 51 6.34 -9.24 11.95
C THR A 51 6.24 -10.63 11.34
N LYS A 52 7.20 -11.05 10.51
CA LYS A 52 7.22 -12.41 9.97
C LYS A 52 7.43 -13.45 11.08
N THR A 53 8.34 -13.14 11.99
CA THR A 53 8.64 -13.96 13.17
C THR A 53 8.23 -13.18 14.42
N PRO A 54 7.43 -13.76 15.34
CA PRO A 54 7.07 -13.09 16.58
C PRO A 54 8.32 -12.66 17.37
N SER A 55 8.46 -11.36 17.63
CA SER A 55 9.56 -10.80 18.40
C SER A 55 9.03 -9.69 19.31
N ASN A 56 9.21 -9.85 20.63
CA ASN A 56 8.82 -8.83 21.60
C ASN A 56 9.53 -7.49 21.35
N LYS A 57 10.79 -7.55 20.89
CA LYS A 57 11.58 -6.37 20.51
C LYS A 57 10.96 -5.65 19.32
N LEU A 58 10.62 -6.39 18.25
CA LEU A 58 9.96 -5.81 17.08
C LEU A 58 8.57 -5.29 17.39
N ASN A 59 7.74 -6.04 18.12
CA ASN A 59 6.37 -5.62 18.46
C ASN A 59 6.36 -4.31 19.26
N SER A 60 7.26 -4.20 20.23
CA SER A 60 7.43 -2.96 21.00
C SER A 60 7.92 -1.81 20.09
N SER A 61 8.87 -2.10 19.18
CA SER A 61 9.43 -1.10 18.26
C SER A 61 8.35 -0.59 17.30
N LEU A 62 7.53 -1.51 16.78
CA LEU A 62 6.39 -1.21 15.92
C LEU A 62 5.33 -0.37 16.63
N THR A 63 5.09 -0.61 17.92
CA THR A 63 4.15 0.19 18.72
C THR A 63 4.61 1.65 18.78
N TYR A 64 5.90 1.88 19.04
CA TYR A 64 6.49 3.23 19.01
C TYR A 64 6.41 3.85 17.61
N VAL A 65 6.79 3.10 16.58
CA VAL A 65 6.75 3.57 15.18
C VAL A 65 5.32 3.95 14.77
N LYS A 66 4.32 3.13 15.11
CA LYS A 66 2.90 3.42 14.89
C LYS A 66 2.50 4.74 15.53
N GLN A 67 2.86 4.97 16.79
CA GLN A 67 2.55 6.24 17.46
C GLN A 67 3.16 7.43 16.72
N LYS A 68 4.43 7.33 16.32
CA LYS A 68 5.11 8.39 15.55
C LYS A 68 4.50 8.62 14.17
N ILE A 69 4.13 7.57 13.47
CA ILE A 69 3.46 7.67 12.16
C ILE A 69 2.10 8.36 12.29
N ASN A 70 1.36 8.06 13.35
CA ASN A 70 0.09 8.75 13.64
C ASN A 70 0.31 10.24 13.95
N GLU A 71 1.42 10.61 14.60
CA GLU A 71 1.80 12.02 14.79
C GLU A 71 2.12 12.72 13.43
N TYR A 72 2.59 11.99 12.41
CA TYR A 72 2.78 12.51 11.05
C TYR A 72 1.46 12.63 10.24
N GLY A 73 0.32 12.21 10.80
CA GLY A 73 -1.00 12.30 10.16
C GLY A 73 -1.35 11.14 9.24
N TRP A 74 -0.57 10.05 9.25
CA TRP A 74 -0.91 8.79 8.57
C TRP A 74 -1.54 7.81 9.57
N ASP A 75 -2.40 6.90 9.11
CA ASP A 75 -3.00 5.90 10.00
C ASP A 75 -2.19 4.61 9.94
N ALA A 76 -1.71 4.14 11.08
CA ALA A 76 -0.92 2.92 11.19
C ALA A 76 -1.61 1.82 11.99
N VAL A 77 -1.56 0.59 11.47
CA VAL A 77 -2.10 -0.63 12.10
C VAL A 77 -1.00 -1.68 12.18
N ILE A 78 -0.98 -2.41 13.29
CA ILE A 78 -0.11 -3.58 13.49
C ILE A 78 -1.02 -4.80 13.43
N ILE A 79 -0.70 -5.75 12.56
CA ILE A 79 -1.42 -7.01 12.39
C ILE A 79 -0.72 -8.08 13.21
N GLU A 80 -1.41 -8.51 14.25
CA GLU A 80 -1.07 -9.71 15.01
C GLU A 80 -1.86 -10.89 14.44
N TYR A 81 -1.22 -12.04 14.30
CA TYR A 81 -1.80 -13.22 13.68
C TYR A 81 -1.16 -14.49 14.25
N ASN A 82 -1.92 -15.59 14.27
CA ASN A 82 -1.43 -16.90 14.70
C ASN A 82 -1.07 -17.80 13.50
N ASP A 83 -1.69 -17.56 12.35
CA ASP A 83 -1.43 -18.27 11.12
C ASP A 83 -1.52 -17.36 9.88
N GLU A 84 -1.05 -17.89 8.75
CA GLU A 84 -0.96 -17.15 7.48
C GLU A 84 -2.34 -16.77 6.90
N TYR A 85 -3.39 -17.56 7.13
CA TYR A 85 -4.72 -17.27 6.62
C TYR A 85 -5.35 -16.10 7.39
N GLU A 86 -5.26 -16.13 8.72
CA GLU A 86 -5.72 -15.04 9.60
C GLU A 86 -5.00 -13.72 9.26
N LYS A 87 -3.69 -13.79 9.03
CA LYS A 87 -2.89 -12.63 8.60
C LYS A 87 -3.45 -12.00 7.33
N ASP A 88 -3.67 -12.81 6.30
CA ASP A 88 -4.15 -12.34 5.00
C ASP A 88 -5.54 -11.70 5.10
N GLU A 89 -6.43 -12.31 5.86
CA GLU A 89 -7.78 -11.78 6.09
C GLU A 89 -7.73 -10.40 6.76
N LYS A 90 -6.96 -10.28 7.85
CA LYS A 90 -6.77 -9.00 8.57
C LYS A 90 -6.13 -7.91 7.71
N ILE A 91 -5.16 -8.28 6.87
CA ILE A 91 -4.55 -7.35 5.91
C ILE A 91 -5.60 -6.86 4.90
N LEU A 92 -6.35 -7.77 4.28
CA LEU A 92 -7.37 -7.43 3.28
C LEU A 92 -8.49 -6.58 3.88
N GLU A 93 -8.90 -6.84 5.12
CA GLU A 93 -9.86 -6.01 5.84
C GLU A 93 -9.31 -4.61 6.09
N SER A 94 -8.05 -4.50 6.52
CA SER A 94 -7.39 -3.22 6.79
C SER A 94 -7.24 -2.38 5.52
N ILE A 95 -6.83 -2.99 4.41
CA ILE A 95 -6.67 -2.31 3.11
C ILE A 95 -7.98 -1.62 2.67
N LYS A 96 -9.15 -2.23 2.91
CA LYS A 96 -10.45 -1.66 2.52
C LYS A 96 -10.74 -0.30 3.19
N LYS A 97 -10.08 -0.01 4.31
CA LYS A 97 -10.22 1.24 5.06
C LYS A 97 -9.45 2.40 4.42
N TYR A 98 -8.47 2.11 3.54
CA TYR A 98 -7.54 3.09 3.01
C TYR A 98 -7.67 3.32 1.51
N THR A 99 -7.41 4.56 1.07
CA THR A 99 -7.32 4.90 -0.35
C THR A 99 -5.96 4.51 -0.95
N LYS A 100 -4.90 4.72 -0.19
CA LYS A 100 -3.51 4.32 -0.48
C LYS A 100 -2.99 3.61 0.74
N TYR A 101 -2.17 2.59 0.55
CA TYR A 101 -1.60 1.84 1.65
C TYR A 101 -0.20 1.33 1.34
N TYR A 102 0.57 1.10 2.40
CA TYR A 102 1.81 0.32 2.38
C TYR A 102 1.72 -0.81 3.39
N ILE A 103 2.26 -1.96 3.02
CA ILE A 103 2.33 -3.12 3.90
C ILE A 103 3.81 -3.44 4.10
N PHE A 104 4.25 -3.41 5.34
CA PHE A 104 5.61 -3.71 5.74
C PHE A 104 5.65 -5.03 6.52
N GLU A 105 6.34 -6.02 5.95
CA GLU A 105 6.76 -7.22 6.66
C GLU A 105 8.13 -6.93 7.27
N ILE A 106 8.22 -6.94 8.60
CA ILE A 106 9.46 -6.70 9.33
C ILE A 106 9.97 -8.00 9.94
N ASP A 107 11.26 -8.26 9.79
CA ASP A 107 11.90 -9.44 10.36
C ASP A 107 13.31 -9.13 10.88
N GLU A 108 13.81 -9.98 11.77
CA GLU A 108 15.18 -9.90 12.28
C GLU A 108 16.08 -10.84 11.47
N GLY A 109 17.02 -10.28 10.73
CA GLY A 109 17.95 -11.00 9.87
C GLY A 109 19.33 -11.12 10.48
N ARG A 110 19.82 -12.36 10.65
CA ARG A 110 21.22 -12.65 11.03
C ARG A 110 22.23 -12.20 9.96
N SER A 111 21.77 -12.05 8.71
CA SER A 111 22.60 -11.69 7.55
C SER A 111 23.06 -10.22 7.56
N VAL A 112 22.52 -9.39 8.45
CA VAL A 112 22.87 -7.98 8.55
C VAL A 112 24.05 -7.82 9.51
N ILE A 113 25.28 -7.81 8.96
CA ILE A 113 26.53 -7.80 9.76
C ILE A 113 26.71 -6.48 10.55
N ASN A 114 26.09 -5.37 10.11
CA ASN A 114 26.14 -4.07 10.78
C ASN A 114 24.77 -3.59 11.26
N SER A 115 24.70 -3.12 12.51
CA SER A 115 23.46 -2.65 13.15
C SER A 115 22.82 -1.42 12.49
N ASN A 116 23.51 -0.68 11.62
CA ASN A 116 22.91 0.45 10.89
C ASN A 116 22.47 0.11 9.46
N THR A 117 22.40 -1.18 9.13
CA THR A 117 22.05 -1.65 7.79
C THR A 117 20.62 -2.19 7.80
N ILE A 118 19.85 -1.83 6.77
CA ILE A 118 18.54 -2.38 6.47
C ILE A 118 18.67 -3.18 5.19
N LEU A 119 18.13 -4.39 5.19
CA LEU A 119 17.98 -5.17 3.98
C LEU A 119 16.53 -5.06 3.47
N LEU A 120 16.38 -4.53 2.28
CA LEU A 120 15.11 -4.39 1.58
C LEU A 120 15.00 -5.46 0.50
N ARG A 121 13.97 -6.30 0.59
CA ARG A 121 13.72 -7.31 -0.44
C ARG A 121 12.62 -6.86 -1.38
N LEU A 122 12.93 -6.89 -2.67
CA LEU A 122 12.03 -6.47 -3.74
C LEU A 122 11.73 -7.63 -4.68
N ARG A 123 10.67 -7.47 -5.47
CA ARG A 123 10.35 -8.41 -6.55
C ARG A 123 11.40 -8.34 -7.66
N LYS A 124 11.78 -9.50 -8.17
CA LYS A 124 12.57 -9.61 -9.39
C LYS A 124 11.77 -9.01 -10.55
N ASN A 125 12.42 -8.17 -11.36
CA ASN A 125 11.86 -7.49 -12.54
C ASN A 125 10.80 -6.40 -12.27
N ASP A 126 10.71 -5.87 -11.05
CA ASP A 126 9.89 -4.67 -10.77
C ASP A 126 10.77 -3.42 -10.79
N GLU A 127 11.01 -2.87 -11.99
CA GLU A 127 11.88 -1.70 -12.18
C GLU A 127 11.39 -0.48 -11.39
N ARG A 128 10.07 -0.29 -11.25
CA ARG A 128 9.50 0.85 -10.52
C ARG A 128 9.77 0.77 -9.04
N GLU A 129 9.55 -0.39 -8.43
CA GLU A 129 9.87 -0.60 -7.01
C GLU A 129 11.39 -0.55 -6.77
N TYR A 130 12.20 -0.98 -7.74
CA TYR A 130 13.65 -0.86 -7.66
C TYR A 130 14.12 0.60 -7.70
N GLU A 131 13.60 1.43 -8.62
CA GLU A 131 13.92 2.86 -8.66
C GLU A 131 13.49 3.58 -7.38
N ARG A 132 12.30 3.27 -6.86
CA ARG A 132 11.83 3.78 -5.57
C ARG A 132 12.80 3.41 -4.44
N ALA A 133 13.24 2.15 -4.39
CA ALA A 133 14.21 1.71 -3.40
C ALA A 133 15.56 2.43 -3.49
N LEU A 134 16.01 2.78 -4.70
CA LEU A 134 17.22 3.59 -4.89
C LEU A 134 17.06 5.02 -4.35
N LYS A 135 15.90 5.65 -4.56
CA LYS A 135 15.62 6.97 -3.96
C LYS A 135 15.67 6.91 -2.43
N ILE A 136 15.05 5.89 -1.85
CA ILE A 136 15.03 5.67 -0.40
C ILE A 136 16.44 5.39 0.13
N LYS A 137 17.24 4.63 -0.60
CA LYS A 137 18.65 4.38 -0.25
C LYS A 137 19.43 5.69 -0.10
N ASN A 138 19.19 6.67 -0.95
CA ASN A 138 19.84 7.98 -0.86
C ASN A 138 19.36 8.74 0.37
N ASN A 139 18.04 8.83 0.59
CA ASN A 139 17.44 9.50 1.76
C ASN A 139 17.93 8.91 3.10
N LEU A 140 18.17 7.60 3.16
CA LEU A 140 18.68 6.92 4.34
C LEU A 140 20.20 7.11 4.53
N SER A 141 20.94 7.27 3.44
CA SER A 141 22.40 7.47 3.50
C SER A 141 22.76 8.77 4.20
N ASP A 142 21.97 9.83 4.00
CA ASP A 142 22.11 11.12 4.71
C ASP A 142 21.96 10.99 6.23
N LYS A 143 21.31 9.92 6.69
CA LYS A 143 21.10 9.59 8.11
C LYS A 143 22.08 8.54 8.63
N ASN A 144 23.16 8.24 7.91
CA ASN A 144 24.14 7.19 8.22
C ASN A 144 23.52 5.77 8.28
N ILE A 145 22.39 5.54 7.60
CA ILE A 145 21.72 4.24 7.51
C ILE A 145 22.02 3.64 6.13
N LYS A 146 22.55 2.42 6.10
CA LYS A 146 22.85 1.71 4.85
C LYS A 146 21.65 0.89 4.41
N LEU A 147 21.20 1.05 3.17
CA LEU A 147 20.16 0.20 2.57
C LEU A 147 20.78 -0.76 1.55
N ASN A 148 20.69 -2.06 1.84
CA ASN A 148 21.01 -3.12 0.90
C ASN A 148 19.72 -3.59 0.22
N ILE A 149 19.74 -3.67 -1.11
CA ILE A 149 18.57 -4.07 -1.89
C ILE A 149 18.84 -5.47 -2.44
N VAL A 150 17.95 -6.42 -2.17
CA VAL A 150 18.01 -7.77 -2.72
C VAL A 150 16.75 -8.03 -3.52
N THR A 151 16.92 -8.25 -4.82
CA THR A 151 15.82 -8.68 -5.69
C THR A 151 15.65 -10.18 -5.56
N ASN A 152 14.48 -10.63 -5.14
CA ASN A 152 14.16 -12.04 -5.06
C ASN A 152 12.82 -12.32 -5.76
N THR A 153 12.50 -13.58 -6.04
CA THR A 153 11.20 -14.03 -6.54
C THR A 153 10.15 -13.90 -5.43
N LEU A 154 9.88 -12.66 -5.01
CA LEU A 154 8.72 -12.36 -4.17
C LEU A 154 7.51 -12.45 -5.08
N GLU A 155 6.84 -13.60 -5.04
CA GLU A 155 5.58 -13.78 -5.74
C GLU A 155 4.57 -12.72 -5.33
N LYS A 156 3.62 -12.43 -6.23
CA LYS A 156 2.49 -11.57 -5.92
C LYS A 156 1.58 -12.32 -4.95
N THR A 157 1.84 -12.20 -3.66
CA THR A 157 0.99 -12.79 -2.63
C THR A 157 -0.37 -12.11 -2.66
N LYS A 158 -1.38 -12.88 -3.09
CA LYS A 158 -2.79 -12.72 -2.70
C LYS A 158 -3.36 -11.29 -2.82
N GLY A 159 -3.10 -10.63 -3.94
CA GLY A 159 -3.80 -9.39 -4.33
C GLY A 159 -3.22 -8.08 -3.79
N TYR A 160 -2.11 -8.12 -3.04
CA TYR A 160 -1.45 -6.92 -2.50
C TYR A 160 0.09 -6.98 -2.65
N ASN A 161 0.76 -5.85 -2.41
CA ASN A 161 2.22 -5.73 -2.44
C ASN A 161 2.75 -5.55 -1.02
N VAL A 162 3.85 -6.25 -0.71
CA VAL A 162 4.50 -6.21 0.60
C VAL A 162 5.94 -5.74 0.42
N ILE A 163 6.33 -4.76 1.23
CA ILE A 163 7.71 -4.30 1.37
C ILE A 163 8.33 -5.09 2.51
N LYS A 164 9.40 -5.82 2.23
CA LYS A 164 10.07 -6.66 3.23
C LYS A 164 11.32 -5.97 3.75
N LEU A 165 11.34 -5.71 5.05
CA LEU A 165 12.45 -5.07 5.75
C LEU A 165 13.06 -6.05 6.74
N GLU A 166 14.35 -6.29 6.58
CA GLU A 166 15.15 -7.06 7.54
C GLU A 166 16.16 -6.15 8.23
N ILE A 167 16.16 -6.18 9.56
CA ILE A 167 17.12 -5.47 10.42
C ILE A 167 17.99 -6.46 11.19
N SER A 168 19.14 -6.04 11.73
CA SER A 168 20.02 -6.94 12.45
C SER A 168 19.38 -7.43 13.75
N ASP A 169 19.48 -8.72 14.05
CA ASP A 169 19.10 -9.28 15.35
C ASP A 169 19.94 -8.69 16.50
N LYS A 170 21.15 -8.20 16.18
CA LYS A 170 22.06 -7.50 17.10
C LYS A 170 21.64 -6.06 17.40
N ASN A 171 20.63 -5.51 16.74
CA ASN A 171 20.13 -4.18 17.07
C ASN A 171 19.52 -4.16 18.47
N SER A 172 19.82 -3.09 19.22
CA SER A 172 19.04 -2.73 20.41
C SER A 172 17.62 -2.33 20.01
N TYR A 173 16.73 -2.30 21.00
CA TYR A 173 15.36 -1.82 20.83
C TYR A 173 15.30 -0.42 20.19
N GLU A 174 16.11 0.53 20.70
CA GLU A 174 16.12 1.90 20.22
C GLU A 174 16.64 2.02 18.79
N SER A 175 17.70 1.28 18.46
CA SER A 175 18.20 1.29 17.09
C SER A 175 17.21 0.64 16.11
N ALA A 176 16.51 -0.44 16.53
CA ALA A 176 15.50 -1.08 15.70
C ALA A 176 14.33 -0.13 15.37
N ARG A 177 13.75 0.53 16.38
CA ARG A 177 12.64 1.47 16.14
C ARG A 177 13.06 2.64 15.25
N ASP A 178 14.27 3.16 15.41
CA ASP A 178 14.75 4.33 14.65
C ASP A 178 15.00 3.95 13.18
N LEU A 179 15.56 2.77 12.92
CA LEU A 179 15.73 2.24 11.56
C LEU A 179 14.38 2.03 10.87
N ILE A 180 13.43 1.40 11.56
CA ILE A 180 12.09 1.14 11.00
C ILE A 180 11.38 2.46 10.71
N LEU A 181 11.38 3.41 11.66
CA LEU A 181 10.74 4.71 11.47
C LEU A 181 11.33 5.47 10.28
N ASN A 182 12.66 5.55 10.19
CA ASN A 182 13.33 6.24 9.10
C ASN A 182 13.07 5.59 7.74
N ALA A 183 13.04 4.25 7.68
CA ALA A 183 12.68 3.54 6.47
C ALA A 183 11.25 3.88 6.04
N VAL A 184 10.27 3.71 6.94
CA VAL A 184 8.85 3.92 6.64
C VAL A 184 8.56 5.36 6.20
N VAL A 185 9.08 6.35 6.92
CA VAL A 185 8.91 7.76 6.55
C VAL A 185 9.51 8.04 5.17
N SER A 186 10.68 7.47 4.86
CA SER A 186 11.32 7.64 3.56
C SER A 186 10.52 6.98 2.42
N PHE A 187 9.82 5.87 2.70
CA PHE A 187 8.91 5.22 1.74
C PHE A 187 7.65 6.05 1.48
N SER A 188 7.12 6.70 2.51
CA SER A 188 5.84 7.43 2.43
C SER A 188 5.94 8.83 1.83
N ASN A 189 7.10 9.49 1.94
CA ASN A 189 7.34 10.82 1.34
C ASN A 189 7.32 10.79 -0.20
N ASP A 190 7.48 9.63 -0.83
CA ASP A 190 7.37 9.46 -2.29
C ASP A 190 5.93 9.63 -2.82
N TYR A 191 4.92 9.81 -1.95
CA TYR A 191 3.51 10.04 -2.33
C TYR A 191 3.01 11.47 -2.12
N THR A 192 3.82 12.35 -1.54
CA THR A 192 3.48 13.76 -1.30
C THR A 192 3.85 14.71 -2.44
N ASP A 193 4.48 14.18 -3.50
CA ASP A 193 4.75 14.89 -4.75
C ASP A 193 3.69 14.58 -5.84
#